data_AF-A0A1R3JPZ3-F1
#
_entry.id   AF-A0A1R3JPZ3-F1
#
_cell.length_a   1.000
_cell.length_b   1.000
_cell.length_c   1.000
_cell.angle_alpha   90.00
_cell.angle_beta   90.00
_cell.angle_gamma   90.00
#
_symmetry.space_group_name_H-M   'P 1'
#
loop_
_entity.id
_entity.type
_entity.pdbx_description
1 polymer ?
#
loop_
_entity_poly.entity_id
_entity_poly.type
_entity_poly.pdbx_seq_one_letter_code
_entity_poly.pdbx_strand_id
1 'polypeptide(L)'
;MLNRGEGFSSSVKLCSISAMSKFDKGSGDLFSPLLDAAIRQANWDTSDIREKLCNDISNEKLPQWKDFYKKRFNGALSKQLKSIFQSADGYTWVKVRELLTCEMDHMSASISGFELDLQKRNKLVLEMRDFARDVVVIKAREGAANVELQMRNRWVWEVGMRGV
;
A
#
# COMPACT_ATOMS: atom_id res chain seq x y z
N MET A 1 6.26 11.78 -14.42
CA MET A 1 5.80 10.61 -13.66
C MET A 1 5.70 11.01 -12.19
N LEU A 2 4.49 11.13 -11.64
CA LEU A 2 4.28 11.54 -10.25
C LEU A 2 4.39 10.30 -9.34
N ASN A 3 5.29 10.38 -8.35
CA ASN A 3 5.57 9.30 -7.43
C ASN A 3 4.39 9.08 -6.47
N ARG A 4 3.99 7.82 -6.30
CA ARG A 4 2.60 7.34 -6.13
C ARG A 4 1.99 7.45 -4.71
N GLY A 5 2.38 8.44 -3.91
CA GLY A 5 1.80 8.64 -2.57
C GLY A 5 2.23 9.95 -1.91
N GLU A 6 3.51 10.28 -1.97
CA GLU A 6 4.02 11.59 -1.51
C GLU A 6 3.44 12.74 -2.31
N GLY A 7 3.26 12.57 -3.62
CA GLY A 7 2.65 13.58 -4.47
C GLY A 7 1.18 13.82 -4.12
N PHE A 8 0.42 12.78 -3.73
CA PHE A 8 -1.00 12.92 -3.42
C PHE A 8 -1.21 13.60 -2.07
N SER A 9 -0.53 13.16 -1.01
CA SER A 9 -0.61 13.82 0.30
C SER A 9 -0.08 15.25 0.23
N SER A 10 1.04 15.49 -0.48
CA SER A 10 1.56 16.84 -0.68
C SER A 10 0.62 17.70 -1.53
N SER A 11 -0.02 17.14 -2.55
CA SER A 11 -0.98 17.89 -3.38
C SER A 11 -2.28 18.19 -2.64
N VAL A 12 -2.79 17.25 -1.82
CA VAL A 12 -3.94 17.49 -0.95
C VAL A 12 -3.59 18.55 0.09
N LYS A 13 -2.44 18.43 0.76
CA LYS A 13 -1.95 19.45 1.71
C LYS A 13 -1.79 20.81 1.03
N LEU A 14 -1.13 20.88 -0.13
CA LEU A 14 -0.96 22.12 -0.90
C LEU A 14 -2.28 22.69 -1.40
N CYS A 15 -3.22 21.84 -1.82
CA CYS A 15 -4.54 22.25 -2.28
C CYS A 15 -5.37 22.79 -1.11
N SER A 16 -5.35 22.12 0.04
CA SER A 16 -5.99 22.58 1.27
C SER A 16 -5.38 23.89 1.77
N ILE A 17 -4.03 23.99 1.82
CA ILE A 17 -3.32 25.22 2.19
C ILE A 17 -3.63 26.34 1.19
N SER A 18 -3.68 26.05 -0.12
CA SER A 18 -4.01 27.04 -1.14
C SER A 18 -5.48 27.47 -1.06
N ALA A 19 -6.41 26.56 -0.77
CA ALA A 19 -7.83 26.88 -0.62
C ALA A 19 -8.05 27.75 0.63
N MET A 20 -7.38 27.43 1.74
CA MET A 20 -7.40 28.25 2.96
C MET A 20 -6.73 29.61 2.74
N SER A 21 -5.57 29.67 2.08
CA SER A 21 -4.93 30.96 1.77
C SER A 21 -5.78 31.83 0.84
N LYS A 22 -6.55 31.24 -0.08
CA LYS A 22 -7.52 31.98 -0.90
C LYS A 22 -8.74 32.42 -0.10
N PHE A 23 -9.17 31.65 0.90
CA PHE A 23 -10.21 32.04 1.83
C PHE A 23 -9.75 33.24 2.69
N ASP A 24 -8.57 33.16 3.30
CA ASP A 24 -7.97 34.22 4.12
C ASP A 24 -7.72 35.51 3.32
N LYS A 25 -7.22 35.38 2.08
CA LYS A 25 -7.06 36.53 1.16
C LYS A 25 -8.39 37.07 0.65
N GLY A 26 -9.35 36.20 0.34
CA GLY A 26 -10.70 36.59 -0.04
C GLY A 26 -11.45 37.33 1.07
N SER A 27 -11.15 37.02 2.34
CA SER A 27 -11.63 37.79 3.49
C SER A 27 -10.89 39.12 3.70
N GLY A 28 -9.63 39.23 3.27
CA GLY A 28 -8.83 40.46 3.38
C GLY A 28 -9.12 41.50 2.28
N ASP A 29 -9.38 41.06 1.04
CA ASP A 29 -9.57 41.97 -0.09
C ASP A 29 -11.02 42.47 -0.25
N LEU A 30 -12.01 41.81 0.37
CA LEU A 30 -13.44 42.16 0.26
C LEU A 30 -14.06 42.67 1.57
N PHE A 31 -13.41 42.52 2.73
CA PHE A 31 -14.02 42.83 4.02
C PHE A 31 -13.10 43.69 4.91
N SER A 32 -13.71 44.77 5.41
CA SER A 32 -13.14 45.82 6.25
C SER A 32 -12.09 45.34 7.28
N PRO A 33 -11.06 46.17 7.61
CA PRO A 33 -10.07 45.89 8.66
C PRO A 33 -10.64 45.54 10.05
N LEU A 34 -11.93 45.80 10.29
CA LEU A 34 -12.67 45.36 11.47
C LEU A 34 -12.88 43.83 11.55
N LEU A 35 -12.99 43.12 10.43
CA LEU A 35 -13.16 41.66 10.43
C LEU A 35 -11.84 40.93 10.62
N ASP A 36 -10.76 41.44 10.03
CA ASP A 36 -9.41 40.92 10.25
C ASP A 36 -8.97 41.12 11.72
N ALA A 37 -9.35 42.26 12.31
CA ALA A 37 -9.22 42.49 13.75
C ALA A 37 -10.12 41.56 14.59
N ALA A 38 -11.38 41.31 14.19
CA ALA A 38 -12.30 40.42 14.89
C ALA A 38 -11.88 38.94 14.82
N ILE A 39 -11.33 38.47 13.68
CA ILE A 39 -10.80 37.10 13.52
C ILE A 39 -9.56 36.92 14.40
N ARG A 40 -8.65 37.90 14.44
CA ARG A 40 -7.48 37.89 15.33
C ARG A 40 -7.87 37.99 16.81
N GLN A 41 -8.89 38.78 17.15
CA GLN A 41 -9.36 38.95 18.53
C GLN A 41 -10.17 37.76 19.03
N ALA A 42 -10.84 37.02 18.13
CA ALA A 42 -11.63 35.84 18.46
C ALA A 42 -10.79 34.57 18.65
N ASN A 43 -9.46 34.61 18.43
CA ASN A 43 -8.54 33.47 18.59
C ASN A 43 -9.09 32.18 17.97
N TRP A 44 -9.54 32.27 16.71
CA TRP A 44 -10.09 31.12 15.99
C TRP A 44 -8.98 30.11 15.71
N ASP A 45 -8.79 29.18 16.64
CA ASP A 45 -7.94 28.02 16.44
C ASP A 45 -8.66 27.01 15.55
N THR A 46 -8.14 26.84 14.34
CA THR A 46 -8.67 25.88 13.36
C THR A 46 -7.97 24.52 13.46
N SER A 47 -7.07 24.32 14.43
CA SER A 47 -6.36 23.05 14.69
C SER A 47 -7.32 21.86 14.69
N ASP A 48 -8.40 21.95 15.46
CA ASP A 48 -9.31 20.85 15.72
C ASP A 48 -10.11 20.47 14.47
N ILE A 49 -10.52 21.47 13.69
CA ILE A 49 -11.22 21.25 12.42
C ILE A 49 -10.27 20.59 11.40
N ARG A 50 -9.01 21.01 11.39
CA ARG A 50 -7.99 20.46 10.48
C ARG A 50 -7.61 19.03 10.87
N GLU A 51 -7.41 18.76 12.14
CA GLU A 51 -7.15 17.41 12.66
C GLU A 51 -8.32 16.48 12.35
N LYS A 52 -9.55 16.94 12.62
CA LYS A 52 -10.76 16.18 12.31
C LYS A 52 -10.88 15.86 10.83
N LEU A 53 -10.67 16.85 9.96
CA LEU A 53 -10.70 16.65 8.50
C LEU A 53 -9.62 15.66 8.03
N CYS A 54 -8.39 15.76 8.56
CA CYS A 54 -7.31 14.83 8.20
C CYS A 54 -7.60 13.40 8.66
N ASN A 55 -8.18 13.25 9.85
CA ASN A 55 -8.64 11.97 10.37
C ASN A 55 -9.77 11.38 9.51
N ASP A 56 -10.77 12.18 9.13
CA ASP A 56 -11.91 11.72 8.32
C ASP A 56 -11.44 11.27 6.92
N ILE A 57 -10.57 12.04 6.27
CA ILE A 57 -9.96 11.65 4.99
C ILE A 57 -9.13 10.37 5.14
N SER A 58 -8.34 10.25 6.21
CA SER A 58 -7.54 9.05 6.46
C SER A 58 -8.42 7.82 6.69
N ASN A 59 -9.51 7.97 7.45
CA ASN A 59 -10.48 6.90 7.71
C ASN A 59 -11.19 6.43 6.44
N GLU A 60 -11.48 7.33 5.50
CA GLU A 60 -12.08 6.97 4.21
C GLU A 60 -11.07 6.30 3.24
N LYS A 61 -9.82 6.79 3.22
CA LYS A 61 -8.79 6.31 2.28
C LYS A 61 -8.09 5.04 2.75
N LEU A 62 -8.03 4.77 4.05
CA LEU A 62 -7.33 3.62 4.59
C LEU A 62 -7.92 2.27 4.11
N PRO A 63 -9.24 2.04 4.08
CA PRO A 63 -9.82 0.83 3.51
C PRO A 63 -9.45 0.63 2.03
N GLN A 64 -9.51 1.70 1.22
CA GLN A 64 -9.13 1.66 -0.20
C GLN A 64 -7.66 1.28 -0.37
N TRP A 65 -6.79 1.82 0.49
CA TRP A 65 -5.38 1.46 0.54
C TRP A 65 -5.17 -0.02 0.90
N LYS A 66 -5.89 -0.54 1.92
CA LYS A 66 -5.83 -1.96 2.30
C LYS A 66 -6.23 -2.86 1.13
N ASP A 67 -7.34 -2.53 0.47
CA ASP A 67 -7.84 -3.32 -0.66
C ASP A 67 -6.89 -3.28 -1.86
N PHE A 68 -6.29 -2.13 -2.14
CA PHE A 68 -5.28 -1.99 -3.18
C PHE A 68 -4.10 -2.94 -2.95
N TYR A 69 -3.51 -2.95 -1.75
CA TYR A 69 -2.36 -3.81 -1.46
C TYR A 69 -2.72 -5.29 -1.39
N LYS A 70 -3.88 -5.67 -0.84
CA LYS A 70 -4.38 -7.05 -0.90
C LYS A 70 -4.54 -7.54 -2.35
N LYS A 71 -5.11 -6.72 -3.23
CA LYS A 71 -5.22 -7.02 -4.67
C LYS A 71 -3.85 -7.13 -5.32
N ARG A 72 -2.93 -6.23 -5.00
CA ARG A 72 -1.54 -6.27 -5.50
C ARG A 72 -0.83 -7.56 -5.10
N PHE A 73 -0.97 -7.99 -3.85
CA PHE A 73 -0.40 -9.24 -3.36
C PHE A 73 -1.01 -10.45 -4.08
N ASN A 74 -2.34 -10.52 -4.17
CA ASN A 74 -3.02 -11.61 -4.86
C ASN A 74 -2.76 -11.65 -6.37
N GLY A 75 -2.48 -10.50 -7.00
CA GLY A 75 -2.23 -10.40 -8.43
C GLY A 75 -0.75 -10.38 -8.79
N ALA A 76 -0.11 -9.22 -8.62
CA ALA A 76 1.24 -8.95 -9.10
C ALA A 76 2.29 -9.79 -8.37
N LEU A 77 2.22 -9.84 -7.03
CA LEU A 77 3.15 -10.65 -6.24
C LEU A 77 2.97 -12.14 -6.54
N SER A 78 1.73 -12.64 -6.54
CA SER A 78 1.41 -14.01 -6.96
C SER A 78 1.99 -14.38 -8.33
N LYS A 79 1.90 -13.49 -9.32
CA LYS A 79 2.44 -13.73 -10.67
C LYS A 79 3.96 -13.86 -10.65
N GLN A 80 4.65 -12.98 -9.94
CA GLN A 80 6.11 -13.03 -9.80
C GLN A 80 6.55 -14.29 -9.04
N LEU A 81 5.87 -14.63 -7.94
CA LEU A 81 6.12 -15.85 -7.18
C LEU A 81 5.97 -17.11 -8.03
N LYS A 82 4.90 -17.19 -8.86
CA LYS A 82 4.73 -18.31 -9.80
C LYS A 82 5.91 -18.46 -10.75
N SER A 83 6.41 -17.35 -11.30
CA SER A 83 7.57 -17.37 -12.19
C SER A 83 8.85 -17.83 -11.48
N ILE A 84 9.06 -17.40 -10.23
CA ILE A 84 10.18 -17.85 -9.40
C ILE A 84 10.08 -19.36 -9.14
N PHE A 85 8.90 -19.85 -8.74
CA PHE A 85 8.73 -21.28 -8.44
C PHE A 85 8.76 -22.19 -9.68
N GLN A 86 8.40 -21.68 -10.86
CA GLN A 86 8.55 -22.41 -12.13
C GLN A 86 10.02 -22.63 -12.52
N SER A 87 10.91 -21.73 -12.10
CA SER A 87 12.35 -21.77 -12.37
C SER A 87 13.15 -22.05 -11.09
N ALA A 88 12.58 -22.85 -10.19
CA ALA A 88 13.15 -23.08 -8.87
C ALA A 88 14.56 -23.65 -8.93
N ASP A 89 15.50 -22.93 -8.31
CA ASP A 89 16.90 -23.27 -8.14
C ASP A 89 17.32 -23.11 -6.66
N GLY A 90 18.61 -23.28 -6.37
CA GLY A 90 19.16 -23.08 -5.01
C GLY A 90 18.98 -21.65 -4.46
N TYR A 91 18.69 -20.66 -5.31
CA TYR A 91 18.51 -19.25 -4.93
C TYR A 91 17.03 -18.83 -4.83
N THR A 92 16.09 -19.75 -5.07
CA THR A 92 14.63 -19.48 -5.03
C THR A 92 14.21 -18.69 -3.79
N TRP A 93 14.60 -19.15 -2.60
CA TRP A 93 14.17 -18.50 -1.35
C TRP A 93 14.82 -17.14 -1.11
N VAL A 94 16.00 -16.89 -1.67
CA VAL A 94 16.65 -15.57 -1.64
C VAL A 94 15.82 -14.60 -2.48
N LYS A 95 15.50 -14.98 -3.73
CA LYS A 95 14.67 -14.17 -4.64
C LYS A 95 13.28 -13.88 -4.04
N VAL A 96 12.65 -14.87 -3.40
CA VAL A 96 11.35 -14.70 -2.72
C VAL A 96 11.47 -13.68 -1.57
N ARG A 97 12.53 -13.76 -0.76
CA ARG A 97 12.74 -12.83 0.37
C ARG A 97 12.98 -11.41 -0.10
N GLU A 98 13.83 -11.22 -1.11
CA GLU A 98 14.11 -9.91 -1.71
C GLU A 98 12.84 -9.28 -2.29
N LEU A 99 12.06 -10.06 -3.03
CA LEU A 99 10.78 -9.62 -3.59
C LEU A 99 9.80 -9.19 -2.49
N LEU A 100 9.66 -10.02 -1.44
CA LEU A 100 8.74 -9.72 -0.35
C LEU A 100 9.18 -8.48 0.44
N THR A 101 10.47 -8.34 0.72
CA THR A 101 11.02 -7.15 1.40
C THR A 101 10.74 -5.89 0.58
N CYS A 102 11.05 -5.91 -0.73
CA CYS A 102 10.80 -4.78 -1.62
C CYS A 102 9.32 -4.36 -1.63
N GLU A 103 8.40 -5.31 -1.76
CA GLU A 103 6.95 -5.03 -1.72
C GLU A 103 6.50 -4.47 -0.37
N MET A 104 7.05 -4.98 0.73
CA MET A 104 6.76 -4.49 2.08
C MET A 104 7.31 -3.09 2.32
N ASP A 105 8.49 -2.77 1.80
CA ASP A 105 9.10 -1.43 1.92
C ASP A 105 8.28 -0.41 1.12
N HIS A 106 7.88 -0.75 -0.10
CA HIS A 106 6.99 0.09 -0.90
C HIS A 106 5.63 0.33 -0.23
N MET A 107 5.06 -0.69 0.41
CA MET A 107 3.83 -0.56 1.19
C MET A 107 4.05 0.35 2.42
N SER A 108 5.15 0.15 3.13
CA SER A 108 5.48 0.90 4.36
C SER A 108 5.74 2.38 4.07
N ALA A 109 6.37 2.69 2.94
CA ALA A 109 6.53 4.06 2.45
C ALA A 109 5.18 4.68 2.06
N SER A 110 4.24 3.90 1.53
CA SER A 110 2.90 4.42 1.18
C SER A 110 2.04 4.72 2.41
N ILE A 111 2.18 3.97 3.51
CA ILE A 111 1.34 4.16 4.70
C ILE A 111 1.80 5.33 5.58
N SER A 112 3.05 5.81 5.43
CA SER A 112 3.55 6.98 6.17
C SER A 112 2.79 8.28 5.85
N GLY A 113 2.08 8.32 4.72
CA GLY A 113 1.24 9.45 4.33
C GLY A 113 -0.08 9.57 5.11
N PHE A 114 -0.42 8.56 5.92
CA PHE A 114 -1.61 8.59 6.79
C PHE A 114 -1.24 9.02 8.20
N GLU A 115 -2.05 9.89 8.81
CA GLU A 115 -1.95 10.25 10.22
C GLU A 115 -2.50 9.11 11.09
N LEU A 116 -1.66 8.09 11.29
CA LEU A 116 -1.93 6.96 12.16
C LEU A 116 -0.97 6.98 13.36
N ASP A 117 -1.53 6.75 14.55
CA ASP A 117 -0.73 6.45 15.73
C ASP A 117 0.13 5.20 15.51
N LEU A 118 1.24 5.13 16.24
CA LEU A 118 2.25 4.09 16.06
C LEU A 118 1.67 2.68 16.23
N GLN A 119 0.73 2.50 17.16
CA GLN A 119 0.13 1.20 17.43
C GLN A 119 -0.76 0.74 16.28
N LYS A 120 -1.65 1.61 15.77
CA LYS A 120 -2.50 1.31 14.61
C LYS A 120 -1.66 1.03 13.36
N ARG A 121 -0.62 1.83 13.14
CA ARG A 121 0.31 1.62 12.01
C ARG A 121 0.99 0.26 12.10
N ASN A 122 1.58 -0.07 13.25
CA ASN A 122 2.29 -1.33 13.44
C ASN A 122 1.36 -2.54 13.27
N LYS A 123 0.15 -2.46 13.83
CA LYS A 123 -0.87 -3.50 13.65
C LYS A 123 -1.20 -3.70 12.17
N LEU A 124 -1.40 -2.61 11.42
CA LEU A 124 -1.74 -2.68 10.01
C LEU A 124 -0.58 -3.23 9.15
N VAL A 125 0.65 -2.80 9.43
CA VAL A 125 1.84 -3.34 8.74
C VAL A 125 1.99 -4.84 9.00
N LEU A 126 1.72 -5.29 10.22
CA LEU A 126 1.73 -6.71 10.57
C LEU A 126 0.65 -7.50 9.83
N GLU A 127 -0.60 -7.02 9.85
CA GLU A 127 -1.72 -7.64 9.12
C GLU A 127 -1.40 -7.84 7.63
N MET A 128 -0.83 -6.84 6.98
CA MET A 128 -0.47 -6.92 5.56
C MET A 128 0.74 -7.83 5.31
N ARG A 129 1.72 -7.83 6.22
CA ARG A 129 2.87 -8.73 6.14
C ARG A 129 2.44 -10.19 6.23
N ASP A 130 1.55 -10.52 7.16
CA ASP A 130 1.07 -11.89 7.32
C ASP A 130 0.24 -12.31 6.11
N PHE A 131 -0.60 -11.43 5.58
CA PHE A 131 -1.30 -11.69 4.32
C PHE A 131 -0.35 -11.97 3.15
N ALA A 132 0.72 -11.17 2.99
CA ALA A 132 1.69 -11.37 1.92
C ALA A 132 2.47 -12.69 2.10
N ARG A 133 2.77 -13.08 3.34
CA ARG A 133 3.37 -14.39 3.67
C ARG A 133 2.44 -15.55 3.31
N ASP A 134 1.15 -15.44 3.60
CA ASP A 134 0.17 -16.46 3.22
C ASP A 134 0.12 -16.65 1.70
N VAL A 135 0.18 -15.55 0.94
CA VAL A 135 0.29 -15.63 -0.54
C VAL A 135 1.55 -16.40 -0.95
N VAL A 136 2.70 -16.14 -0.32
CA VAL A 136 3.94 -16.90 -0.58
C VAL A 136 3.76 -18.39 -0.30
N VAL A 137 3.18 -18.74 0.85
CA VAL A 137 2.93 -20.14 1.24
C VAL A 137 2.01 -20.83 0.24
N ILE A 138 0.91 -20.18 -0.16
CA ILE A 138 -0.03 -20.71 -1.14
C ILE A 138 0.70 -20.97 -2.47
N LYS A 139 1.49 -20.01 -2.95
CA LYS A 139 2.22 -20.16 -4.24
C LYS A 139 3.33 -21.18 -4.19
N ALA A 140 4.02 -21.32 -3.06
CA ALA A 140 5.01 -22.37 -2.87
C ALA A 140 4.36 -23.76 -2.95
N ARG A 141 3.20 -23.95 -2.30
CA ARG A 141 2.43 -25.20 -2.35
C ARG A 141 1.93 -25.52 -3.76
N GLU A 142 1.38 -24.52 -4.48
CA GLU A 142 0.98 -24.67 -5.89
C GLU A 142 2.17 -25.11 -6.76
N GLY A 143 3.34 -24.50 -6.55
CA GLY A 143 4.57 -24.85 -7.26
C GLY A 143 5.00 -26.30 -7.00
N ALA A 144 5.02 -26.72 -5.73
CA ALA A 144 5.38 -28.09 -5.34
C ALA A 144 4.42 -29.14 -5.95
N ALA A 145 3.12 -28.90 -5.88
CA ALA A 145 2.12 -29.79 -6.48
C ALA A 145 2.28 -29.91 -8.01
N ASN A 146 2.62 -28.81 -8.68
CA ASN A 146 2.90 -28.83 -10.10
C ASN A 146 4.15 -29.66 -10.43
N VAL A 147 5.23 -29.53 -9.65
CA VAL A 147 6.44 -30.34 -9.83
C VAL A 147 6.13 -31.83 -9.67
N GLU A 148 5.38 -32.21 -8.64
CA GLU A 148 4.97 -33.60 -8.42
C GLU A 148 4.20 -34.17 -9.63
N LEU A 149 3.26 -33.41 -10.17
CA LEU A 149 2.49 -33.79 -11.36
C LEU A 149 3.40 -33.98 -12.59
N GLN A 150 4.34 -33.06 -12.81
CA GLN A 150 5.29 -33.15 -13.93
C GLN A 150 6.22 -34.37 -13.80
N MET A 151 6.71 -34.65 -12.59
CA MET A 151 7.53 -35.85 -12.32
C MET A 151 6.75 -37.13 -12.62
N ARG A 152 5.49 -37.20 -12.18
CA ARG A 152 4.60 -38.35 -12.45
C ARG A 152 4.36 -38.54 -13.95
N ASN A 153 4.03 -37.45 -14.65
CA ASN A 153 3.77 -37.50 -16.10
C ASN A 153 5.00 -37.98 -16.86
N ARG A 154 6.19 -37.47 -16.54
CA ARG A 154 7.44 -37.89 -17.17
C ARG A 154 7.71 -39.38 -16.95
N TRP A 155 7.50 -39.88 -15.73
CA TRP A 155 7.69 -41.29 -15.43
C TRP A 155 6.73 -42.19 -16.23
N VAL A 156 5.44 -41.83 -16.30
CA VAL A 156 4.45 -42.57 -17.10
C VAL A 156 4.85 -42.61 -18.59
N TRP A 157 5.30 -41.49 -19.15
CA TRP A 157 5.79 -41.44 -20.53
C TRP A 157 7.01 -42.34 -20.75
N GLU A 158 8.00 -42.27 -19.87
CA GLU A 158 9.24 -43.05 -19.99
C GLU A 158 9.04 -44.56 -19.78
N VAL A 159 8.09 -44.96 -18.94
CA VAL A 159 7.73 -46.37 -18.75
C VAL A 159 6.87 -46.88 -19.92
N GLY A 160 5.93 -46.06 -20.40
CA GLY A 160 5.10 -46.39 -21.57
C GLY A 160 5.91 -46.55 -22.86
N MET A 161 6.93 -45.72 -23.08
CA MET A 161 7.82 -45.86 -24.25
C MET A 161 8.79 -47.05 -24.17
N ARG A 162 9.11 -47.55 -22.96
CA ARG A 162 9.99 -48.72 -22.79
C ARG A 162 9.26 -50.07 -22.85
N GLY A 163 7.93 -50.05 -22.88
CA GLY A 163 7.07 -51.23 -22.98
C GLY A 163 6.59 -51.56 -24.40
N VAL A 164 7.15 -50.91 -25.43
CA VAL A 164 6.91 -51.16 -26.86
C VAL A 164 8.19 -51.63 -27.53
#